data_AF-A0A7W9CWT4-F1
#
_entry.id   AF-A0A7W9CWT4-F1
#
_cell.length_a   1.000
_cell.length_b   1.000
_cell.length_c   1.000
_cell.angle_alpha   90.00
_cell.angle_beta   90.00
_cell.angle_gamma   90.00
#
_symmetry.space_group_name_H-M   'P 1'
#
loop_
_entity.id
_entity.type
_entity.pdbx_description
1 polymer ?
#
loop_
_entity_poly.entity_id
_entity_poly.type
_entity_poly.pdbx_seq_one_letter_code
_entity_poly.pdbx_strand_id
1 'polypeptide(L)' 'MDMGQEGGSDPVEARDADEAIAILEARRGITIVFTDVDLPRSMNGLKLAAAIRDRWPPIEIIITAGPPR' A
#
# COMPACT_ATOMS: atom_id res chain seq x y z
N MET A 1 9.32 -3.32 21.64
CA MET A 1 10.13 -2.29 20.97
C MET A 1 9.13 -1.55 20.11
N ASP A 2 8.47 -0.56 20.68
CA ASP A 2 7.42 0.22 20.02
C ASP A 2 8.14 1.30 19.19
N MET A 3 7.99 1.25 17.88
CA MET A 3 8.72 2.13 16.96
C MET A 3 8.01 3.49 16.94
N GLY A 4 8.73 4.51 17.40
CA GLY A 4 8.21 5.85 17.70
C GLY A 4 7.39 6.49 16.58
N GLN A 5 6.23 7.02 16.99
CA GLN A 5 5.46 8.01 16.27
C GLN A 5 6.23 9.34 16.28
N GLU A 6 7.14 9.53 15.34
CA GLU A 6 7.77 10.82 15.10
C GLU A 6 7.57 11.21 13.63
N GLY A 7 6.41 11.84 13.34
CA GLY A 7 6.15 12.46 12.03
C GLY A 7 4.73 12.31 11.50
N GLY A 8 3.78 13.06 12.06
CA GLY A 8 2.68 13.75 11.35
C GLY A 8 1.80 13.05 10.30
N SER A 9 1.79 11.73 10.17
CA SER A 9 0.89 10.99 9.28
C SER A 9 0.68 9.59 9.83
N ASP A 10 -0.45 9.36 10.49
CA ASP A 10 -0.79 8.02 10.99
C ASP A 10 -0.85 7.03 9.82
N PRO A 11 -0.07 5.92 9.87
CA PRO A 11 -0.13 4.90 8.83
C PRO A 11 -1.54 4.30 8.81
N VAL A 12 -2.10 4.16 7.61
CA VAL A 12 -3.38 3.50 7.41
C VAL A 12 -3.11 2.08 6.92
N GLU A 13 -3.49 1.11 7.74
CA GLU A 13 -3.35 -0.31 7.38
C GLU A 13 -4.49 -0.74 6.46
N ALA A 14 -4.14 -1.51 5.43
CA ALA A 14 -5.09 -2.17 4.53
C ALA A 14 -4.87 -3.69 4.60
N ARG A 15 -5.93 -4.45 4.83
CA ARG A 15 -5.88 -5.92 4.93
C ARG A 15 -5.64 -6.61 3.61
N ASP A 16 -5.95 -5.95 2.51
CA ASP A 16 -5.82 -6.44 1.15
C ASP A 16 -5.94 -5.31 0.12
N ALA A 17 -5.74 -5.66 -1.14
CA ALA A 17 -5.72 -4.71 -2.23
C ALA A 17 -7.06 -3.98 -2.47
N ASP A 18 -8.20 -4.62 -2.20
CA ASP A 18 -9.52 -3.98 -2.35
C ASP A 18 -9.71 -2.91 -1.27
N GLU A 19 -9.38 -3.25 -0.01
CA GLU A 19 -9.39 -2.31 1.11
C GLU A 19 -8.42 -1.14 0.87
N ALA A 20 -7.23 -1.41 0.33
CA ALA A 20 -6.25 -0.37 -0.01
C ALA A 20 -6.81 0.61 -1.05
N ILE A 21 -7.49 0.11 -2.09
CA ILE A 21 -8.12 0.97 -3.10
C ILE A 21 -9.24 1.81 -2.47
N ALA A 22 -10.11 1.20 -1.64
CA ALA A 22 -11.18 1.93 -0.96
C ALA A 22 -10.63 3.05 -0.06
N ILE A 23 -9.52 2.81 0.65
CA ILE A 23 -8.83 3.81 1.47
C ILE A 23 -8.29 4.96 0.60
N LEU A 24 -7.64 4.64 -0.52
CA LEU A 24 -7.10 5.64 -1.45
C LEU A 24 -8.19 6.49 -2.11
N GLU A 25 -9.38 5.92 -2.35
CA GLU A 25 -10.55 6.66 -2.84
C GLU A 25 -11.15 7.57 -1.77
N ALA A 26 -11.23 7.10 -0.53
CA ALA A 26 -11.83 7.83 0.57
C ALA A 26 -10.91 8.94 1.13
N ARG A 27 -9.59 8.74 1.09
CA ARG A 27 -8.59 9.64 1.68
C ARG A 27 -7.69 10.23 0.62
N ARG A 28 -7.89 11.52 0.35
CA ARG A 28 -6.95 12.32 -0.45
C ARG A 28 -5.78 12.73 0.43
N GLY A 29 -4.55 12.55 -0.05
CA GLY A 29 -3.32 12.93 0.67
C GLY A 29 -2.38 11.78 0.99
N ILE A 30 -2.74 10.54 0.67
CA ILE A 30 -1.78 9.43 0.67
C ILE A 30 -0.86 9.62 -0.53
N THR A 31 0.45 9.71 -0.25
CA THR A 31 1.49 9.92 -1.27
C THR A 31 2.36 8.69 -1.47
N ILE A 32 2.37 7.76 -0.51
CA ILE A 32 3.19 6.56 -0.51
C ILE A 32 2.35 5.36 -0.10
N VAL A 33 2.44 4.27 -0.85
CA VAL A 33 1.81 2.98 -0.54
C VAL A 33 2.87 1.90 -0.42
N PHE A 34 2.86 1.17 0.70
CA PHE A 34 3.69 -0.01 0.92
C PHE A 34 2.86 -1.28 0.71
N THR A 35 3.39 -2.23 -0.05
CA THR A 35 2.70 -3.50 -0.35
C THR A 35 3.70 -4.63 -0.46
N ASP A 36 3.34 -5.83 0.00
CA ASP A 36 4.15 -7.02 -0.29
C ASP A 36 3.82 -7.59 -1.68
N VAL A 37 4.80 -8.22 -2.33
CA VAL A 37 4.59 -8.94 -3.60
C VAL A 37 3.68 -10.16 -3.39
N ASP A 38 3.86 -10.85 -2.26
CA ASP A 38 3.12 -12.03 -1.85
C ASP A 38 1.91 -11.65 -0.99
N LEU A 39 1.10 -10.74 -1.51
CA LEU A 39 -0.18 -10.40 -0.89
C LEU A 39 -1.09 -11.65 -0.90
N PRO A 40 -1.66 -12.05 0.25
CA PRO A 40 -2.59 -13.15 0.30
C PRO A 40 -3.85 -12.82 -0.50
N ARG A 41 -4.39 -13.80 -1.24
CA ARG A 41 -5.57 -13.76 -2.14
C ARG A 41 -5.29 -13.43 -3.62
N SER A 42 -6.33 -13.01 -4.35
CA SER A 42 -6.41 -12.99 -5.82
C SER A 42 -5.72 -11.80 -6.49
N MET A 43 -5.37 -10.76 -5.73
CA MET A 43 -4.65 -9.59 -6.21
C MET A 43 -3.29 -9.52 -5.53
N ASN A 44 -2.22 -9.72 -6.32
CA ASN A 44 -0.85 -9.60 -5.84
C ASN A 44 -0.43 -8.11 -5.77
N GLY A 45 0.63 -7.81 -5.02
CA GLY A 45 1.11 -6.42 -4.85
C GLY A 45 1.45 -5.73 -6.17
N LEU A 46 1.82 -6.49 -7.20
CA LEU A 46 2.07 -5.99 -8.56
C LEU A 46 0.79 -5.48 -9.26
N LYS A 47 -0.32 -6.22 -9.18
CA LYS A 47 -1.60 -5.78 -9.74
C LYS A 47 -2.14 -4.56 -9.00
N LEU A 48 -2.01 -4.52 -7.67
CA LEU A 48 -2.34 -3.35 -6.88
C LEU A 48 -1.50 -2.14 -7.30
N ALA A 49 -0.19 -2.31 -7.47
CA ALA A 49 0.70 -1.25 -7.91
C ALA A 49 0.31 -0.70 -9.30
N ALA A 50 -0.06 -1.57 -10.24
CA ALA A 50 -0.54 -1.16 -11.56
C ALA A 50 -1.85 -0.34 -11.45
N ALA A 51 -2.81 -0.80 -10.65
CA ALA A 51 -4.07 -0.09 -10.44
C ALA A 51 -3.86 1.27 -9.78
N ILE A 52 -2.96 1.37 -8.80
CA ILE A 52 -2.64 2.64 -8.14
C ILE A 52 -1.95 3.59 -9.12
N ARG A 53 -1.01 3.12 -9.93
CA ARG A 53 -0.32 3.95 -10.92
C ARG A 53 -1.26 4.51 -11.99
N ASP A 54 -2.25 3.72 -12.40
CA ASP A 54 -3.26 4.12 -13.39
C ASP A 54 -4.21 5.18 -12.82
N ARG A 55 -4.72 4.98 -11.60
CA ARG A 55 -5.71 5.87 -10.97
C ARG A 55 -5.10 7.08 -10.26
N TRP A 56 -3.91 6.91 -9.68
CA TRP A 56 -3.19 7.93 -8.92
C TRP A 56 -1.69 7.96 -9.31
N PRO A 57 -1.35 8.56 -10.46
CA PRO A 57 0.02 8.69 -10.93
C PRO A 57 1.03 9.32 -9.94
N PRO A 58 0.66 10.30 -9.07
CA PRO A 58 1.63 10.89 -8.15
C PRO A 58 1.92 10.05 -6.90
N ILE A 59 1.23 8.92 -6.70
CA ILE A 59 1.47 8.05 -5.55
C ILE A 59 2.68 7.16 -5.81
N GLU A 60 3.66 7.25 -4.92
CA GLU A 60 4.81 6.34 -4.93
C GLU A 60 4.42 4.99 -4.32
N ILE A 61 4.93 3.91 -4.92
CA ILE A 61 4.60 2.55 -4.50
C ILE A 61 5.90 1.82 -4.17
N ILE A 62 6.01 1.32 -2.96
CA ILE A 62 7.12 0.51 -2.48
C ILE A 62 6.63 -0.93 -2.36
N ILE A 63 7.20 -1.81 -3.17
CA ILE A 63 6.90 -3.23 -3.14
C ILE A 63 8.00 -3.94 -2.36
N THR A 64 7.64 -4.63 -1.28
CA THR A 64 8.55 -5.52 -0.56
C THR A 64 8.37 -6.95 -1.06
N ALA A 65 9.47 -7.69 -1.20
CA ALA A 65 9.42 -9.13 -1.39
C ALA A 65 9.90 -9.79 -0.10
N GLY A 66 9.12 -10.75 0.40
CA GLY A 66 9.59 -11.62 1.47
C GLY A 66 10.89 -12.34 1.06
N PRO A 67 11.74 -12.75 2.03
CA PRO A 67 12.90 -13.57 1.71
C PRO A 67 12.44 -14.87 1.02
N PRO A 68 13.23 -15.41 0.06
CA PRO A 68 12.93 -16.71 -0.53
C PRO A 68 12.86 -17.74 0.59
N ARG A 69 11.73 -18.43 0.70
CA ARG A 69 11.51 -19.49 1.70
C ARG A 69 12.31 -20.74 1.37
#